data_AF-A0A5J4N540-F1
#
_entry.id   AF-A0A5J4N540-F1
#
_cell.length_a   1.000
_cell.length_b   1.000
_cell.length_c   1.000
_cell.angle_alpha   90.00
_cell.angle_beta   90.00
_cell.angle_gamma   90.00
#
_symmetry.space_group_name_H-M   'P 1'
#
loop_
_entity.id
_entity.type
_entity.pdbx_description
1 polymer ?
#
loop_
_entity_poly.entity_id
_entity_poly.type
_entity_poly.pdbx_seq_one_letter_code
_entity_poly.pdbx_strand_id
1 'polypeptide(L)'
;EIPPYNGFGSLEDSLASTKSFLPKPPRADFAKQVDYATKMLRYEARLDSSRSEDACRRFILSYRLCDDMISIYETPMRNSGFPGGTFLRRA
;
A
#
# COMPACT_ATOMS: atom_id res chain seq x y z
N GLU A 1 -1.00 9.13 -30.03
CA GLU A 1 -1.75 8.25 -29.13
C GLU A 1 -0.79 7.65 -28.11
N ILE A 2 -1.23 7.42 -26.87
CA ILE A 2 -0.37 6.85 -25.82
C ILE A 2 -0.44 5.33 -25.94
N PRO A 3 0.69 4.61 -26.06
CA PRO A 3 0.68 3.15 -26.15
C PRO A 3 0.17 2.53 -24.84
N PRO A 4 -0.39 1.30 -24.91
CA PRO A 4 -0.77 0.56 -23.72
C PRO A 4 0.45 0.28 -22.83
N TYR A 5 0.20 0.19 -21.53
CA TYR A 5 1.25 -0.13 -20.55
C TYR A 5 1.86 -1.50 -20.82
N ASN A 6 3.20 -1.56 -20.80
CA ASN A 6 3.98 -2.73 -21.20
C ASN A 6 4.17 -3.78 -20.08
N GLY A 7 3.65 -3.53 -18.87
CA GLY A 7 3.78 -4.44 -17.73
C GLY A 7 5.05 -4.27 -16.90
N PHE A 8 5.92 -3.30 -17.24
CA PHE A 8 7.19 -3.07 -16.55
C PHE A 8 7.23 -1.67 -15.92
N GLY A 9 7.83 -1.58 -14.72
CA GLY A 9 7.98 -0.30 -14.01
C GLY A 9 6.65 0.26 -13.49
N SER A 10 6.62 1.53 -13.12
CA SER A 10 5.36 2.19 -12.75
C SER A 10 4.67 2.78 -14.00
N LEU A 11 3.36 3.00 -13.89
CA LEU A 11 2.60 3.70 -14.93
C LEU A 11 3.17 5.10 -15.19
N GLU A 12 3.60 5.79 -14.13
CA GLU A 12 4.20 7.13 -14.22
C GLU A 12 5.53 7.14 -14.97
N ASP A 13 6.38 6.14 -14.73
CA ASP A 13 7.68 6.01 -15.41
C ASP A 13 7.51 5.67 -16.89
N SER A 14 6.57 4.76 -17.20
CA SER A 14 6.20 4.43 -18.58
C SER A 14 5.65 5.63 -19.35
N LEU A 15 4.86 6.47 -18.69
CA LEU A 15 4.35 7.72 -19.26
C LEU A 15 5.48 8.73 -19.51
N ALA A 16 6.48 8.81 -18.64
CA ALA A 16 7.63 9.68 -18.83
C ALA A 16 8.46 9.27 -20.05
N SER A 17 8.67 7.97 -20.24
CA SER A 17 9.36 7.42 -21.42
C SER A 17 8.62 7.71 -22.73
N THR A 18 7.28 7.65 -22.72
CA THR A 18 6.46 7.94 -23.91
C THR A 18 6.49 9.43 -24.29
N LYS A 19 6.56 10.33 -23.31
CA LYS A 19 6.44 11.77 -23.53
C LYS A 19 7.72 12.44 -24.04
N SER A 20 8.89 11.85 -23.79
CA SER A 20 10.18 12.45 -24.15
C SER A 20 11.24 11.41 -24.48
N PHE A 21 12.07 11.69 -25.47
CA PHE A 21 13.18 10.82 -25.89
C PHE A 21 14.19 10.54 -24.76
N LEU A 22 14.46 11.53 -23.92
CA LEU A 22 15.24 11.35 -22.69
C LEU A 22 14.28 11.27 -21.51
N PRO A 23 14.14 10.11 -20.84
CA PRO A 23 13.25 9.98 -19.71
C PRO A 23 13.72 10.89 -18.57
N LYS A 24 12.81 11.71 -18.06
CA LYS A 24 13.02 12.49 -16.84
C LYS A 24 12.38 11.74 -15.68
N PRO A 25 13.02 11.71 -14.50
CA PRO A 25 12.43 11.07 -13.34
C PRO A 25 11.08 11.75 -13.01
N PRO A 26 10.05 10.97 -12.61
CA PRO A 26 8.79 11.53 -12.18
C PRO A 26 9.02 12.47 -10.99
N ARG A 27 8.30 13.59 -10.98
CA ARG A 27 8.38 14.55 -9.87
C ARG A 27 7.52 14.03 -8.72
N ALA A 28 8.14 13.80 -7.57
CA ALA A 28 7.42 13.53 -6.33
C ALA A 28 6.83 14.83 -5.75
N ASP A 29 5.66 14.72 -5.13
CA ASP A 29 5.03 15.84 -4.40
C ASP A 29 5.74 16.05 -3.06
N PHE A 30 6.88 16.74 -3.09
CA PHE A 30 7.69 17.01 -1.89
C PHE A 30 6.93 17.72 -0.78
N ALA A 31 6.00 18.63 -1.12
CA ALA A 31 5.18 19.33 -0.13
C ALA A 31 4.33 18.34 0.68
N LYS A 32 3.67 17.40 -0.01
CA LYS A 32 2.88 16.33 0.63
C LYS A 32 3.76 15.46 1.52
N GLN A 33 4.95 15.09 1.05
CA GLN A 33 5.85 14.25 1.82
C GLN A 33 6.31 14.92 3.13
N VAL A 34 6.59 16.22 3.09
CA VAL A 34 7.02 16.98 4.29
C VAL A 34 5.84 17.17 5.25
N ASP A 35 4.68 17.59 4.76
CA ASP A 35 3.51 17.94 5.59
C ASP A 35 2.86 16.71 6.26
N TYR A 36 2.98 15.55 5.64
CA TYR A 36 2.37 14.30 6.07
C TYR A 36 3.38 13.24 6.52
N ALA A 37 4.67 13.57 6.62
CA ALA A 37 5.74 12.65 7.00
C ALA A 37 5.42 11.81 8.25
N THR A 38 4.85 12.46 9.27
CA THR A 38 4.54 11.84 10.57
C THR A 38 3.07 11.44 10.73
N LYS A 39 2.23 11.74 9.74
CA LYS A 39 0.78 11.50 9.81
C LYS A 39 0.46 10.11 9.24
N MET A 40 -0.11 9.27 10.10
CA MET A 40 -0.56 7.93 9.74
C MET A 40 -1.97 7.71 10.30
N LEU A 41 -2.86 7.21 9.46
CA LEU A 41 -4.20 6.79 9.85
C LEU A 41 -4.16 5.31 10.23
N ARG A 42 -4.67 4.98 11.40
CA ARG A 42 -4.68 3.60 11.92
C ARG A 42 -6.12 3.17 12.17
N TYR A 43 -6.51 2.08 11.53
CA TYR A 43 -7.84 1.51 11.62
C TYR A 43 -7.76 0.07 12.11
N GLU A 44 -8.75 -0.33 12.89
CA GLU A 44 -9.01 -1.75 13.13
C GLU A 44 -9.92 -2.28 12.03
N ALA A 45 -9.53 -3.40 11.44
CA ALA A 45 -10.29 -4.07 10.39
C ALA A 45 -10.47 -5.55 10.73
N ARG A 46 -11.55 -6.13 10.22
CA ARG A 46 -11.80 -7.58 10.24
C ARG A 46 -12.03 -8.04 8.81
N LEU A 47 -11.58 -9.25 8.50
CA LEU A 47 -11.80 -9.83 7.19
C LEU A 47 -13.22 -10.41 7.15
N ASP A 48 -14.02 -9.94 6.20
CA ASP A 48 -15.30 -10.55 5.89
C ASP A 48 -15.04 -11.71 4.91
N SER A 49 -15.09 -12.93 5.43
CA SER A 49 -14.75 -14.17 4.70
C SER A 49 -15.85 -15.19 4.93
N SER A 50 -16.10 -16.03 3.93
CA SER A 50 -17.02 -17.17 4.05
C SER A 50 -16.51 -18.24 5.03
N ARG A 51 -15.22 -18.22 5.38
CA ARG A 51 -14.62 -19.12 6.36
C ARG A 51 -14.81 -18.56 7.77
N SER A 52 -15.49 -19.32 8.63
CA SER A 52 -15.71 -18.96 10.04
C SER A 52 -14.40 -18.77 10.83
N GLU A 53 -13.32 -19.44 10.43
CA GLU A 53 -11.98 -19.30 11.02
C GLU A 53 -11.40 -17.89 10.86
N ASP A 54 -11.67 -17.24 9.72
CA ASP A 54 -11.17 -15.92 9.40
C ASP A 54 -11.94 -14.80 10.12
N ALA A 55 -13.17 -15.08 10.58
CA ALA A 55 -14.02 -14.09 11.25
C ALA A 55 -13.45 -13.61 12.60
N CYS A 56 -12.57 -14.42 13.22
CA CYS A 56 -11.91 -14.07 14.48
C CYS A 56 -10.62 -13.25 14.28
N ARG A 57 -10.12 -13.14 13.03
CA ARG A 57 -8.85 -12.46 12.73
C ARG A 57 -9.01 -10.94 12.79
N ARG A 58 -8.11 -10.28 13.53
CA ARG A 58 -8.10 -8.82 13.71
C ARG A 58 -6.89 -8.22 13.03
N PHE A 59 -7.14 -7.28 12.14
CA PHE A 59 -6.13 -6.58 11.37
C PHE A 59 -6.05 -5.12 11.81
N ILE A 60 -4.84 -4.59 11.73
CA ILE A 60 -4.52 -3.19 11.91
C ILE A 60 -4.10 -2.68 10.56
N LEU A 61 -4.92 -1.81 9.97
CA LEU A 61 -4.61 -1.13 8.73
C LEU A 61 -3.96 0.21 9.06
N SER A 62 -2.76 0.41 8.53
CA SER A 62 -1.95 1.61 8.70
C SER A 62 -1.74 2.26 7.33
N TYR A 63 -2.35 3.44 7.14
CA TYR A 63 -2.25 4.23 5.93
C TYR A 63 -1.33 5.43 6.16
N ARG A 64 -0.23 5.52 5.39
CA ARG A 64 0.70 6.65 5.47
C ARG A 64 0.29 7.71 4.46
N LEU A 65 -0.03 8.90 4.94
CA LEU A 65 -0.47 10.03 4.10
C LEU A 65 0.65 10.64 3.25
N CYS A 66 1.92 10.39 3.61
CA CYS A 66 3.09 10.85 2.85
C CYS A 66 3.21 10.22 1.47
N ASP A 67 3.03 8.90 1.38
CA ASP A 67 3.31 8.10 0.18
C ASP A 67 2.07 7.34 -0.32
N ASP A 68 0.91 7.56 0.32
CA ASP A 68 -0.33 6.80 0.12
C ASP A 68 -0.20 5.27 0.28
N MET A 69 0.91 4.82 0.88
CA MET A 69 1.18 3.39 1.09
C MET A 69 0.35 2.80 2.22
N ILE A 70 -0.13 1.58 2.01
CA ILE A 70 -0.88 0.80 3.00
C ILE A 70 0.03 -0.30 3.58
N SER A 71 -0.02 -0.45 4.89
CA SER A 71 0.55 -1.60 5.59
C SER A 71 -0.53 -2.26 6.45
N ILE A 72 -0.57 -3.59 6.43
CA ILE A 72 -1.57 -4.37 7.18
C ILE A 72 -0.83 -5.30 8.13
N TYR A 73 -1.16 -5.21 9.41
CA TYR A 73 -0.61 -6.04 10.46
C TYR A 73 -1.71 -6.87 11.13
N GLU A 74 -1.48 -8.16 11.27
CA GLU A 74 -2.38 -9.08 11.96
C GLU A 74 -2.00 -9.21 13.43
N THR A 75 -2.96 -8.96 14.32
CA THR A 75 -2.72 -9.03 15.76
C THR A 75 -2.72 -10.50 16.21
N PRO A 76 -1.68 -10.99 16.89
CA PRO A 76 -1.65 -12.37 17.37
C PRO A 76 -2.72 -12.58 18.45
N MET A 77 -3.56 -13.60 18.27
CA MET A 77 -4.58 -14.00 19.24
C MET A 77 -4.23 -15.38 19.80
N ARG A 78 -4.30 -15.53 21.13
CA ARG A 78 -4.01 -16.81 21.78
C ARG A 78 -5.03 -17.86 21.33
N ASN A 79 -4.55 -19.07 21.04
CA ASN A 79 -5.36 -20.22 20.62
C ASN A 79 -6.14 -20.04 19.30
N SER A 80 -5.81 -19.05 18.45
CA SER A 80 -6.48 -18.87 17.15
C SER A 80 -5.93 -19.76 16.04
N GLY A 81 -4.76 -20.38 16.23
CA GLY A 81 -4.10 -21.19 15.19
C GLY A 81 -3.42 -20.37 14.08
N PHE A 82 -3.55 -19.03 14.09
CA PHE A 82 -2.92 -18.15 13.10
C PHE A 82 -1.65 -17.49 13.66
N PRO A 83 -0.50 -17.62 12.98
CA PRO A 83 0.68 -16.82 13.33
C PRO A 83 0.39 -15.36 13.00
N GLY A 84 0.32 -14.49 14.02
CA GLY A 84 0.23 -13.05 13.82
C GLY A 84 1.48 -12.50 13.12
N GLY A 85 1.41 -11.26 12.63
CA GLY A 85 2.54 -10.65 11.92
C GLY A 85 2.15 -9.70 10.80
N THR A 86 3.11 -9.44 9.91
CA THR A 86 2.87 -8.54 8.77
C THR A 86 2.09 -9.27 7.69
N PHE A 87 0.85 -8.85 7.44
CA PHE A 87 0.00 -9.43 6.39
C PHE A 87 0.34 -8.82 5.02
N LEU A 88 0.49 -7.49 4.96
CA LEU A 88 0.90 -6.77 3.76
C LEU A 88 2.03 -5.81 4.11
N ARG A 89 3.20 -6.04 3.51
CA ARG A 89 4.36 -5.17 3.66
C ARG A 89 4.33 -4.09 2.58
N ARG A 90 3.84 -2.89 2.96
CA ARG A 90 3.93 -1.61 2.21
C ARG A 90 3.73 -1.79 0.70
N ALA A 91 2.47 -1.77 0.30
CA ALA A 91 2.06 -1.65 -1.10
C ALA A 91 1.67 -0.20 -1.41
#